data_AF-A0A7C6W4P5-F1
#
_entry.id   AF-A0A7C6W4P5-F1
#
_cell.length_a   1.000
_cell.length_b   1.000
_cell.length_c   1.000
_cell.angle_alpha   90.00
_cell.angle_beta   90.00
_cell.angle_gamma   90.00
#
_symmetry.space_group_name_H-M   'P 1'
#
loop_
_entity.id
_entity.type
_entity.pdbx_description
1 polymer ?
#
loop_
_entity_poly.entity_id
_entity_poly.type
_entity_poly.pdbx_seq_one_letter_code
_entity_poly.pdbx_strand_id
1 'polypeptide(L)'
;MTSEIKTIVSKVFNTSKDNVKIIERLLGGKSHYTYLFSLDNKKYTIRLIGEGGNLFVDRKIEYENIKKIESLNLNNKSIYFDVNTGLKIAEYQEGTVLSDLNAYKYLKEIATAFKTLHNSKIKPVNNYDLIKRLKLYESYNMTTDSNYLNLRNEWILLYEKYYFNRNLVFCHNDLQKNNMVIDKNNKIYLLDWEYAGLNDYFYDIASFGKYNIELLEVYLQRKPEKEEIRDVWFYKMFQNLQWYQVALYKDSIGLSIKLKVDFHELANYFISEANKHYLLIKDGY
;
A
#
# COMPACT_ATOMS: atom_id res chain seq x y z
N MET A 1 -23.09 -8.75 10.20
CA MET A 1 -21.87 -7.92 10.23
C MET A 1 -21.84 -6.95 11.43
N THR A 2 -22.77 -6.01 11.58
CA THR A 2 -22.75 -5.03 12.71
C THR A 2 -22.76 -5.68 14.10
N SER A 3 -23.60 -6.70 14.33
CA SER A 3 -23.66 -7.44 15.61
C SER A 3 -22.36 -8.20 15.94
N GLU A 4 -21.73 -8.76 14.92
CA GLU A 4 -20.44 -9.45 15.04
C GLU A 4 -19.33 -8.48 15.42
N ILE A 5 -19.24 -7.33 14.75
CA ILE A 5 -18.28 -6.27 15.10
C ILE A 5 -18.47 -5.83 16.55
N LYS A 6 -19.71 -5.54 16.98
CA LYS A 6 -19.98 -5.18 18.39
C LYS A 6 -19.50 -6.27 19.36
N THR A 7 -19.65 -7.54 19.00
CA THR A 7 -19.19 -8.68 19.81
C THR A 7 -17.67 -8.75 19.92
N ILE A 8 -16.96 -8.47 18.83
CA ILE A 8 -15.50 -8.43 18.81
C ILE A 8 -15.01 -7.25 19.66
N VAL A 9 -15.53 -6.05 19.40
CA VAL A 9 -15.16 -4.83 20.12
C VAL A 9 -15.46 -4.95 21.62
N SER A 10 -16.61 -5.50 22.00
CA SER A 10 -16.95 -5.70 23.43
C SER A 10 -15.93 -6.58 24.16
N LYS A 11 -15.40 -7.60 23.48
CA LYS A 11 -14.38 -8.49 24.05
C LYS A 11 -13.03 -7.78 24.16
N VAL A 12 -12.60 -7.10 23.10
CA VAL A 12 -11.29 -6.41 23.05
C VAL A 12 -11.22 -5.29 24.10
N PHE A 13 -12.29 -4.50 24.25
CA PHE A 13 -12.33 -3.37 25.19
C PHE A 13 -12.91 -3.72 26.55
N ASN A 14 -13.32 -4.98 26.78
CA ASN A 14 -13.99 -5.41 28.01
C ASN A 14 -15.16 -4.50 28.42
N THR A 15 -16.10 -4.29 27.48
CA THR A 15 -17.25 -3.37 27.64
C THR A 15 -18.56 -4.02 27.15
N SER A 16 -19.71 -3.44 27.49
CA SER A 16 -20.99 -3.90 26.94
C SER A 16 -21.09 -3.63 25.44
N LYS A 17 -21.74 -4.52 24.67
CA LYS A 17 -22.03 -4.31 23.25
C LYS A 17 -22.89 -3.06 23.01
N ASP A 18 -23.69 -2.66 23.99
CA ASP A 18 -24.56 -1.49 23.89
C ASP A 18 -23.78 -0.18 23.88
N ASN A 19 -22.58 -0.17 24.46
CA ASN A 19 -21.67 0.99 24.46
C ASN A 19 -20.97 1.18 23.11
N VAL A 20 -21.01 0.17 22.24
CA VAL A 20 -20.36 0.21 20.92
C VAL A 20 -21.36 0.72 19.87
N LYS A 21 -21.10 1.91 19.33
CA LYS A 21 -21.89 2.50 18.24
C LYS A 21 -21.12 2.42 16.93
N ILE A 22 -21.60 1.59 16.00
CA ILE A 22 -21.07 1.56 14.63
C ILE A 22 -21.58 2.80 13.91
N ILE A 23 -20.69 3.57 13.30
CA ILE A 23 -21.01 4.83 12.62
C ILE A 23 -21.27 4.53 11.14
N GLU A 24 -20.25 4.02 10.45
CA GLU A 24 -20.33 3.74 9.02
C GLU A 24 -19.29 2.73 8.56
N ARG A 25 -19.43 2.26 7.32
CA ARG A 25 -18.40 1.50 6.62
C ARG A 25 -17.57 2.45 5.77
N LEU A 26 -16.24 2.40 5.92
CA LEU A 26 -15.32 3.12 5.06
C LEU A 26 -15.10 2.31 3.77
N LEU A 27 -15.46 2.89 2.62
CA LEU A 27 -15.47 2.20 1.32
C LEU A 27 -14.15 2.31 0.54
N GLY A 28 -13.12 2.93 1.11
CA GLY A 28 -11.84 3.15 0.42
C GLY A 28 -11.01 1.87 0.15
N GLY A 29 -11.20 0.82 0.95
CA GLY A 29 -10.43 -0.43 0.85
C GLY A 29 -11.00 -1.43 -0.16
N LYS A 30 -10.16 -1.94 -1.08
CA LYS A 30 -10.53 -2.96 -2.08
C LYS A 30 -10.32 -4.42 -1.62
N SER A 31 -9.72 -4.62 -0.47
CA SER A 31 -9.33 -5.96 0.05
C SER A 31 -9.82 -6.21 1.48
N HIS A 32 -10.32 -5.19 2.17
CA HIS A 32 -10.77 -5.29 3.56
C HIS A 32 -12.09 -4.57 3.77
N TYR A 33 -12.82 -5.02 4.78
CA TYR A 33 -14.01 -4.36 5.29
C TYR A 33 -13.62 -3.50 6.49
N THR A 34 -13.55 -2.19 6.31
CA THR A 34 -13.20 -1.25 7.38
C THR A 34 -14.44 -0.52 7.88
N TYR A 35 -14.65 -0.49 9.19
CA TYR A 35 -15.77 0.18 9.84
C TYR A 35 -15.27 1.21 10.83
N LEU A 36 -15.91 2.38 10.83
CA LEU A 36 -15.75 3.40 11.86
C LEU A 36 -16.77 3.13 12.97
N PHE A 37 -16.30 3.12 14.22
CA PHE A 37 -17.17 3.02 15.39
C PHE A 37 -16.75 3.99 16.48
N SER A 38 -17.68 4.31 17.38
CA SER A 38 -17.39 5.05 18.60
C SER A 38 -17.62 4.20 19.84
N LEU A 39 -16.75 4.40 20.83
CA LEU A 39 -16.84 3.87 22.19
C LEU A 39 -16.42 4.99 23.15
N ASP A 40 -17.26 5.29 24.14
CA ASP A 40 -17.03 6.35 25.14
C ASP A 40 -16.61 7.70 24.51
N ASN A 41 -17.34 8.13 23.47
CA ASN A 41 -17.08 9.33 22.68
C ASN A 41 -15.72 9.40 21.94
N LYS A 42 -14.95 8.30 21.91
CA LYS A 42 -13.76 8.17 21.07
C LYS A 42 -14.05 7.36 19.82
N LYS A 43 -13.42 7.71 18.70
CA LYS A 43 -13.58 7.03 17.42
C LYS A 43 -12.43 6.05 17.16
N TYR A 44 -12.78 4.92 16.56
CA TYR A 44 -11.87 3.84 16.23
C TYR A 44 -12.24 3.24 14.87
N THR A 45 -11.26 2.63 14.21
CA THR A 45 -11.51 1.78 13.06
C THR A 45 -11.34 0.31 13.43
N ILE A 46 -12.17 -0.54 12.84
CA ILE A 46 -11.97 -1.99 12.82
C ILE A 46 -11.88 -2.45 11.38
N ARG A 47 -10.81 -3.19 11.06
CA ARG A 47 -10.56 -3.81 9.77
C ARG A 47 -10.78 -5.31 9.88
N LEU A 48 -11.65 -5.85 9.02
CA LEU A 48 -11.86 -7.29 8.82
C LEU A 48 -11.32 -7.67 7.45
N ILE A 49 -10.57 -8.77 7.36
CA ILE A 49 -9.97 -9.19 6.09
C ILE A 49 -11.05 -9.77 5.17
N GLY A 50 -11.09 -9.27 3.92
CA GLY A 50 -11.99 -9.77 2.89
C GLY A 50 -11.48 -11.05 2.22
N GLU A 51 -12.29 -11.58 1.31
CA GLU A 51 -11.96 -12.82 0.60
C GLU A 51 -10.65 -12.68 -0.19
N GLY A 52 -9.73 -13.62 0.02
CA GLY A 52 -8.38 -13.59 -0.58
C GLY A 52 -7.43 -12.52 -0.02
N GLY A 53 -7.87 -11.68 0.93
CA GLY A 53 -7.07 -10.58 1.47
C GLY A 53 -5.85 -10.99 2.29
N ASN A 54 -5.73 -12.27 2.68
CA ASN A 54 -4.55 -12.83 3.35
C ASN A 54 -3.58 -13.54 2.41
N LEU A 55 -3.89 -13.68 1.11
CA LEU A 55 -3.02 -14.42 0.18
C LEU A 55 -1.70 -13.70 -0.10
N PHE A 56 -1.74 -12.36 -0.15
CA PHE A 56 -0.62 -11.56 -0.63
C PHE A 56 0.26 -10.98 0.48
N VAL A 57 -0.11 -11.22 1.74
CA VAL A 57 0.46 -10.52 2.90
C VAL A 57 0.56 -11.45 4.10
N ASP A 58 1.59 -11.21 4.91
CA ASP A 58 1.80 -11.91 6.16
C ASP A 58 1.44 -10.96 7.32
N ARG A 59 0.42 -11.34 8.09
CA ARG A 59 -0.12 -10.52 9.18
C ARG A 59 0.80 -10.43 10.39
N LYS A 60 1.69 -11.42 10.58
CA LYS A 60 2.75 -11.33 11.59
C LYS A 60 3.78 -10.30 11.17
N ILE A 61 4.16 -10.27 9.89
CA ILE A 61 5.06 -9.24 9.35
C ILE A 61 4.45 -7.84 9.49
N GLU A 62 3.18 -7.66 9.12
CA GLU A 62 2.47 -6.38 9.28
C GLU A 62 2.51 -5.90 10.75
N TYR A 63 2.11 -6.77 11.68
CA TYR A 63 2.05 -6.44 13.10
C TYR A 63 3.42 -6.02 13.67
N GLU A 64 4.46 -6.78 13.36
CA GLU A 64 5.81 -6.48 13.86
C GLU A 64 6.39 -5.19 13.23
N ASN A 65 6.11 -4.93 11.95
CA ASN A 65 6.52 -3.67 11.31
C ASN A 65 5.76 -2.46 11.88
N ILE A 66 4.46 -2.58 12.17
CA ILE A 66 3.68 -1.53 12.85
C ILE A 66 4.32 -1.18 14.20
N LYS A 67 4.68 -2.17 15.01
CA LYS A 67 5.37 -1.94 16.29
C LYS A 67 6.67 -1.18 16.14
N LYS A 68 7.48 -1.56 15.14
CA LYS A 68 8.78 -0.93 14.89
C LYS A 68 8.66 0.56 14.57
N ILE A 69 7.60 0.97 13.86
CA ILE A 69 7.42 2.37 13.44
C ILE A 69 6.64 3.23 14.45
N GLU A 70 6.20 2.67 15.58
CA GLU A 70 5.40 3.42 16.57
C GLU A 70 6.08 4.72 17.02
N SER A 71 7.39 4.66 17.27
CA SER A 71 8.19 5.82 17.69
C SER A 71 8.26 6.95 16.65
N LEU A 72 8.03 6.65 15.37
CA LEU A 72 8.04 7.65 14.31
C LEU A 72 6.78 8.51 14.31
N ASN A 73 5.72 8.08 15.01
CA ASN A 73 4.42 8.75 15.04
C ASN A 73 3.85 9.01 13.63
N LEU A 74 4.16 8.14 12.67
CA LEU A 74 3.67 8.23 11.29
C LEU A 74 2.38 7.44 11.07
N ASN A 75 2.04 6.49 11.93
CA ASN A 75 0.83 5.68 11.84
C ASN A 75 -0.18 6.09 12.93
N ASN A 76 -1.44 5.70 12.75
CA ASN A 76 -2.42 5.77 13.85
C ASN A 76 -2.10 4.71 14.93
N LYS A 77 -2.57 4.97 16.15
CA LYS A 77 -2.31 4.06 17.27
C LYS A 77 -3.09 2.75 17.10
N SER A 78 -2.37 1.64 17.04
CA SER A 78 -2.98 0.31 17.02
C SER A 78 -3.41 -0.09 18.43
N ILE A 79 -4.66 -0.50 18.59
CA ILE A 79 -5.24 -0.91 19.87
C ILE A 79 -5.25 -2.44 20.00
N TYR A 80 -5.58 -3.12 18.91
CA TYR A 80 -5.63 -4.58 18.85
C TYR A 80 -5.25 -5.08 17.47
N PHE A 81 -4.56 -6.20 17.41
CA PHE A 81 -4.19 -6.86 16.17
C PHE A 81 -4.16 -8.38 16.39
N ASP A 82 -4.97 -9.11 15.63
CA ASP A 82 -4.94 -10.56 15.59
C ASP A 82 -4.16 -11.03 14.36
N VAL A 83 -2.98 -11.60 14.58
CA VAL A 83 -2.09 -12.07 13.52
C VAL A 83 -2.63 -13.29 12.77
N ASN A 84 -3.57 -14.04 13.35
CA ASN A 84 -4.15 -15.22 12.70
C ASN A 84 -5.23 -14.84 11.69
N THR A 85 -6.06 -13.87 12.05
CA THR A 85 -7.18 -13.42 11.20
C THR A 85 -6.85 -12.19 10.36
N GLY A 86 -5.88 -11.39 10.78
CA GLY A 86 -5.56 -10.07 10.24
C GLY A 86 -6.49 -8.95 10.74
N LEU A 87 -7.37 -9.26 11.71
CA LEU A 87 -8.27 -8.30 12.33
C LEU A 87 -7.45 -7.24 13.07
N LYS A 88 -7.74 -5.97 12.79
CA LYS A 88 -7.05 -4.84 13.40
C LYS A 88 -8.07 -3.84 13.94
N ILE A 89 -7.84 -3.34 15.15
CA ILE A 89 -8.53 -2.18 15.71
C ILE A 89 -7.49 -1.09 15.99
N ALA A 90 -7.77 0.14 15.57
CA ALA A 90 -6.89 1.28 15.78
C ALA A 90 -7.70 2.53 16.12
N GLU A 91 -7.06 3.52 16.74
CA GLU A 91 -7.65 4.85 16.90
C GLU A 91 -7.94 5.45 15.51
N TYR A 92 -9.10 6.09 15.36
CA TYR A 92 -9.43 6.78 14.12
C TYR A 92 -8.54 8.01 13.97
N GLN A 93 -7.83 8.10 12.85
CA GLN A 93 -7.01 9.27 12.54
C GLN A 93 -7.90 10.37 11.95
N GLU A 94 -8.17 11.39 12.76
CA GLU A 94 -8.89 12.59 12.28
C GLU A 94 -8.04 13.32 11.23
N GLY A 95 -8.69 13.77 10.16
CA GLY A 95 -8.05 14.43 9.03
C GLY A 95 -8.78 14.17 7.72
N THR A 96 -8.11 14.44 6.61
CA THR A 96 -8.66 14.20 5.27
C THR A 96 -7.75 13.24 4.51
N VAL A 97 -8.34 12.27 3.81
CA VAL A 97 -7.58 11.34 2.96
C VAL A 97 -7.02 12.12 1.77
N LEU A 98 -5.75 11.91 1.42
CA LEU A 98 -5.11 12.67 0.33
C LEU A 98 -5.73 12.43 -1.04
N SER A 99 -6.47 11.34 -1.23
CA SER A 99 -7.25 11.08 -2.46
C SER A 99 -8.34 12.10 -2.70
N ASP A 100 -8.89 12.67 -1.63
CA ASP A 100 -10.02 13.60 -1.65
C ASP A 100 -9.54 15.05 -1.81
N LEU A 101 -8.21 15.25 -1.87
CA LEU A 101 -7.56 16.54 -1.99
C LEU A 101 -6.73 16.62 -3.27
N ASN A 102 -6.38 17.85 -3.66
CA ASN A 102 -5.27 18.05 -4.59
C ASN A 102 -3.94 17.84 -3.86
N ALA A 103 -3.47 16.60 -3.80
CA ALA A 103 -2.24 16.21 -3.12
C ALA A 103 -0.98 16.96 -3.60
N TYR A 104 -1.00 17.56 -4.79
CA TYR A 104 0.08 18.42 -5.28
C TYR A 104 0.38 19.60 -4.33
N LYS A 105 -0.62 20.11 -3.61
CA LYS A 105 -0.44 21.20 -2.66
C LYS A 105 0.34 20.81 -1.41
N TYR A 106 0.51 19.51 -1.16
CA TYR A 106 1.07 18.95 0.07
C TYR A 106 2.34 18.12 -0.16
N LEU A 107 3.00 18.28 -1.32
CA LEU A 107 4.19 17.49 -1.67
C LEU A 107 5.32 17.64 -0.63
N LYS A 108 5.44 18.81 0.02
CA LYS A 108 6.46 19.06 1.05
C LYS A 108 6.22 18.23 2.30
N GLU A 109 4.98 18.20 2.77
CA GLU A 109 4.54 17.44 3.93
C GLU A 109 4.65 15.93 3.67
N ILE A 110 4.26 15.48 2.48
CA ILE A 110 4.36 14.09 2.03
C ILE A 110 5.84 13.66 1.97
N ALA A 111 6.69 14.45 1.31
CA ALA A 111 8.12 14.18 1.25
C ALA A 111 8.77 14.14 2.64
N THR A 112 8.30 14.97 3.58
CA THR A 112 8.77 14.98 4.97
C THR A 112 8.43 13.67 5.69
N ALA A 113 7.20 13.16 5.54
CA ALA A 113 6.82 11.87 6.10
C ALA A 113 7.62 10.71 5.49
N PHE A 114 7.82 10.71 4.16
CA PHE A 114 8.60 9.69 3.47
C PHE A 114 10.06 9.69 3.97
N LYS A 115 10.69 10.87 4.06
CA LYS A 115 12.04 11.00 4.62
C LYS A 115 12.14 10.53 6.06
N THR A 116 11.13 10.84 6.87
CA THR A 116 11.09 10.39 8.28
C THR A 116 11.16 8.87 8.36
N LEU A 117 10.41 8.17 7.51
CA LEU A 117 10.45 6.71 7.41
C LEU A 117 11.80 6.21 6.86
N HIS A 118 12.19 6.66 5.67
CA HIS A 118 13.36 6.16 4.96
C HIS A 118 14.68 6.41 5.71
N ASN A 119 14.78 7.51 6.47
CA ASN A 119 15.97 7.88 7.25
C ASN A 119 15.92 7.42 8.71
N SER A 120 14.87 6.71 9.14
CA SER A 120 14.66 6.33 10.55
C SER A 120 15.74 5.43 11.16
N LYS A 121 16.59 4.80 10.32
CA LYS A 121 17.53 3.72 10.70
C LYS A 121 16.86 2.48 11.30
N ILE A 122 15.54 2.46 11.42
CA ILE A 122 14.76 1.32 11.88
C ILE A 122 14.80 0.27 10.78
N LYS A 123 15.15 -0.96 11.13
CA LYS A 123 15.16 -2.09 10.18
C LYS A 123 13.82 -2.80 10.23
N PRO A 124 13.10 -3.01 9.10
CA PRO A 124 11.90 -3.84 9.06
C PRO A 124 12.19 -5.29 9.47
N VAL A 125 11.15 -6.10 9.70
CA VAL A 125 11.33 -7.54 9.99
C VAL A 125 11.52 -8.40 8.73
N ASN A 126 11.35 -7.82 7.55
CA ASN A 126 11.38 -8.54 6.27
C ASN A 126 12.01 -7.71 5.16
N ASN A 127 12.49 -8.41 4.12
CA ASN A 127 12.75 -7.83 2.81
C ASN A 127 11.43 -7.84 2.01
N TYR A 128 11.18 -6.80 1.21
CA TYR A 128 10.04 -6.80 0.30
C TYR A 128 10.20 -7.86 -0.80
N ASP A 129 11.43 -8.09 -1.25
CA ASP A 129 11.86 -9.09 -2.24
C ASP A 129 10.97 -9.11 -3.49
N LEU A 130 11.26 -8.20 -4.41
CA LEU A 130 10.46 -7.96 -5.62
C LEU A 130 10.27 -9.23 -6.47
N ILE A 131 11.34 -10.02 -6.66
CA ILE A 131 11.28 -11.24 -7.48
C ILE A 131 10.44 -12.32 -6.79
N LYS A 132 10.68 -12.56 -5.50
CA LYS A 132 9.91 -13.56 -4.74
C LYS A 132 8.44 -13.17 -4.67
N ARG A 133 8.14 -11.88 -4.49
CA ARG A 133 6.78 -11.37 -4.44
C ARG A 133 6.07 -11.50 -5.79
N LEU A 134 6.72 -11.14 -6.89
CA LEU A 134 6.14 -11.33 -8.22
C LEU A 134 5.85 -12.81 -8.50
N LYS A 135 6.78 -13.71 -8.18
CA LYS A 135 6.58 -15.17 -8.29
C LYS A 135 5.42 -15.68 -7.44
N LEU A 136 5.26 -15.15 -6.22
CA LEU A 136 4.11 -15.49 -5.37
C LEU A 136 2.80 -15.10 -6.06
N TYR A 137 2.73 -13.92 -6.68
CA TYR A 137 1.51 -13.43 -7.30
C TYR A 137 1.21 -14.22 -8.59
N GLU A 138 2.26 -14.53 -9.37
CA GLU A 138 2.19 -15.44 -10.51
C GLU A 138 1.71 -16.83 -10.09
N SER A 139 2.05 -17.34 -8.90
CA SER A 139 1.62 -18.68 -8.46
C SER A 139 0.11 -18.84 -8.29
N TYR A 140 -0.63 -17.74 -8.18
CA TYR A 140 -2.10 -17.75 -8.11
C TYR A 140 -2.78 -17.65 -9.48
N ASN A 141 -2.02 -17.42 -10.55
CA ASN A 141 -2.54 -17.27 -11.91
C ASN A 141 -1.77 -18.13 -12.89
N MET A 142 -2.45 -18.93 -13.72
CA MET A 142 -1.80 -19.60 -14.85
C MET A 142 -1.69 -18.63 -16.05
N THR A 143 -0.92 -17.55 -15.90
CA THR A 143 -0.82 -16.52 -16.94
C THR A 143 -0.04 -17.02 -18.16
N THR A 144 -0.70 -17.10 -19.31
CA THR A 144 -0.09 -17.41 -20.62
C THR A 144 0.01 -16.20 -21.54
N ASP A 145 -0.35 -15.01 -21.05
CA ASP A 145 -0.27 -13.77 -21.82
C ASP A 145 1.20 -13.44 -22.18
N SER A 146 1.49 -13.53 -23.47
CA SER A 146 2.81 -13.24 -24.03
C SER A 146 3.28 -11.81 -23.75
N ASN A 147 2.38 -10.82 -23.68
CA ASN A 147 2.75 -9.43 -23.40
C ASN A 147 3.26 -9.29 -21.97
N TYR A 148 2.52 -9.85 -21.00
CA TYR A 148 2.96 -9.96 -19.61
C TYR A 148 4.31 -10.69 -19.50
N LEU A 149 4.45 -11.87 -20.10
CA LEU A 149 5.67 -12.66 -20.01
C LEU A 149 6.90 -11.90 -20.55
N ASN A 150 6.74 -11.21 -21.69
CA ASN A 150 7.81 -10.40 -22.27
C ASN A 150 8.20 -9.23 -21.36
N LEU A 151 7.24 -8.42 -20.91
CA LEU A 151 7.51 -7.28 -20.01
C LEU A 151 8.10 -7.72 -18.68
N ARG A 152 7.60 -8.82 -18.12
CA ARG A 152 8.11 -9.41 -16.89
C ARG A 152 9.56 -9.86 -17.04
N ASN A 153 9.93 -10.49 -18.14
CA ASN A 153 11.32 -10.92 -18.38
C ASN A 153 12.25 -9.72 -18.58
N GLU A 154 11.83 -8.71 -19.35
CA GLU A 154 12.58 -7.46 -19.53
C GLU A 154 12.79 -6.73 -18.20
N TRP A 155 11.75 -6.66 -17.36
CA TRP A 155 11.86 -6.06 -16.03
C TRP A 155 12.89 -6.78 -15.16
N ILE A 156 12.89 -8.12 -15.16
CA ILE A 156 13.85 -8.90 -14.37
C ILE A 156 15.28 -8.69 -14.88
N LEU A 157 15.50 -8.69 -16.19
CA LEU A 157 16.82 -8.40 -16.77
C LEU A 157 17.33 -7.01 -16.34
N LEU A 158 16.46 -6.01 -16.35
CA LEU A 158 16.79 -4.67 -15.84
C LEU A 158 17.10 -4.69 -14.34
N TYR A 159 16.28 -5.38 -13.55
CA TYR A 159 16.44 -5.50 -12.10
C TYR A 159 17.81 -6.10 -11.74
N GLU A 160 18.14 -7.25 -12.32
CA GLU A 160 19.39 -7.97 -12.07
C GLU A 160 20.60 -7.14 -12.50
N LYS A 161 20.50 -6.42 -13.62
CA LYS A 161 21.60 -5.62 -14.17
C LYS A 161 21.88 -4.34 -13.38
N TYR A 162 20.85 -3.64 -12.91
CA TYR A 162 21.00 -2.27 -12.39
C TYR A 162 20.50 -2.04 -10.97
N TYR A 163 19.56 -2.87 -10.47
CA TYR A 163 18.84 -2.57 -9.22
C TYR A 163 19.11 -3.57 -8.09
N PHE A 164 19.62 -4.76 -8.40
CA PHE A 164 19.81 -5.84 -7.43
C PHE A 164 20.68 -5.45 -6.22
N ASN A 165 21.71 -4.62 -6.43
CA ASN A 165 22.67 -4.21 -5.40
C ASN A 165 22.40 -2.80 -4.84
N ARG A 166 21.20 -2.24 -5.03
CA ARG A 166 20.89 -0.89 -4.51
C ARG A 166 20.78 -0.89 -2.99
N ASN A 167 21.08 0.27 -2.40
CA ASN A 167 20.90 0.49 -0.97
C ASN A 167 19.41 0.50 -0.65
N LEU A 168 19.00 -0.37 0.26
CA LEU A 168 17.60 -0.50 0.66
C LEU A 168 17.36 0.18 2.01
N VAL A 169 16.16 0.73 2.17
CA VAL A 169 15.68 1.39 3.37
C VAL A 169 14.35 0.78 3.82
N PHE A 170 13.86 1.17 5.00
CA PHE A 170 12.53 0.77 5.42
C PHE A 170 11.51 1.52 4.56
N CYS A 171 10.80 0.82 3.68
CA CYS A 171 9.73 1.35 2.86
C CYS A 171 8.37 0.84 3.35
N HIS A 172 7.33 1.63 3.08
CA HIS A 172 5.94 1.24 3.30
C HIS A 172 5.43 0.31 2.18
N ASN A 173 5.91 0.51 0.96
CA ASN A 173 5.59 -0.21 -0.27
C ASN A 173 4.12 -0.14 -0.71
N ASP A 174 3.36 0.83 -0.21
CA ASP A 174 1.97 1.09 -0.63
C ASP A 174 1.54 2.55 -0.36
N LEU A 175 2.41 3.52 -0.67
CA LEU A 175 2.17 4.95 -0.43
C LEU A 175 1.29 5.61 -1.50
N GLN A 176 0.20 4.93 -1.84
CA GLN A 176 -0.89 5.52 -2.61
C GLN A 176 -1.67 6.52 -1.77
N LYS A 177 -2.26 7.54 -2.42
CA LYS A 177 -2.97 8.64 -1.73
C LYS A 177 -4.11 8.20 -0.80
N ASN A 178 -4.74 7.06 -1.07
CA ASN A 178 -5.81 6.51 -0.23
C ASN A 178 -5.30 6.06 1.15
N ASN A 179 -4.01 5.75 1.26
CA ASN A 179 -3.37 5.25 2.48
C ASN A 179 -2.71 6.40 3.27
N MET A 180 -3.03 7.64 2.95
CA MET A 180 -2.46 8.81 3.60
C MET A 180 -3.54 9.77 4.07
N VAL A 181 -3.42 10.20 5.32
CA VAL A 181 -4.32 11.18 5.94
C VAL A 181 -3.50 12.41 6.35
N ILE A 182 -3.97 13.59 5.98
CA ILE A 182 -3.44 14.86 6.46
C ILE A 182 -4.30 15.38 7.60
N ASP A 183 -3.68 15.70 8.73
CA ASP A 183 -4.39 16.28 9.88
C ASP A 183 -4.52 17.82 9.74
N LYS A 184 -5.22 18.44 10.70
CA LYS A 184 -5.44 19.91 10.75
C LYS A 184 -4.15 20.73 10.89
N ASN A 185 -3.03 20.11 11.26
CA ASN A 185 -1.72 20.73 11.42
C ASN A 185 -0.79 20.40 10.25
N ASN A 186 -1.34 19.89 9.14
CA ASN A 186 -0.63 19.45 7.94
C ASN A 186 0.36 18.28 8.17
N LYS A 187 0.20 17.51 9.25
CA LYS A 187 0.97 16.29 9.45
C LYS A 187 0.39 15.16 8.61
N ILE A 188 1.26 14.47 7.88
CA ILE A 188 0.89 13.27 7.12
C ILE A 188 1.02 12.03 8.00
N TYR A 189 -0.05 11.24 8.01
CA TYR A 189 -0.10 9.90 8.56
C TYR A 189 -0.12 8.88 7.42
N LEU A 190 0.68 7.83 7.55
CA LEU A 190 0.77 6.68 6.63
C LEU A 190 0.02 5.51 7.27
N LEU A 191 -0.99 4.99 6.57
CA LEU A 191 -1.88 3.92 7.03
C LEU A 191 -1.69 2.65 6.19
N ASP A 192 -2.17 1.50 6.69
CA ASP A 192 -2.11 0.19 6.02
C ASP A 192 -0.68 -0.30 5.66
N TRP A 193 0.06 -0.69 6.70
CA TRP A 193 1.45 -1.16 6.64
C TRP A 193 1.62 -2.64 6.25
N GLU A 194 0.64 -3.26 5.59
CA GLU A 194 0.65 -4.71 5.30
C GLU A 194 1.73 -5.14 4.29
N TYR A 195 2.25 -4.18 3.53
CA TYR A 195 3.31 -4.38 2.54
C TYR A 195 4.68 -3.86 2.99
N ALA A 196 4.80 -3.34 4.21
CA ALA A 196 6.01 -2.70 4.68
C ALA A 196 7.21 -3.68 4.71
N GLY A 197 8.42 -3.18 4.44
CA GLY A 197 9.59 -4.02 4.30
C GLY A 197 10.80 -3.28 3.73
N LEU A 198 11.95 -3.97 3.70
CA LEU A 198 13.18 -3.42 3.15
C LEU A 198 13.05 -3.34 1.62
N ASN A 199 13.21 -2.15 1.04
CA ASN A 199 13.11 -1.91 -0.41
C ASN A 199 13.87 -0.64 -0.81
N ASP A 200 13.91 -0.33 -2.10
CA ASP A 200 14.38 0.97 -2.59
C ASP A 200 13.30 2.04 -2.36
N TYR A 201 13.70 3.24 -1.92
CA TYR A 201 12.79 4.35 -1.67
C TYR A 201 12.10 4.86 -2.95
N PHE A 202 12.70 4.65 -4.12
CA PHE A 202 12.06 4.97 -5.39
C PHE A 202 10.75 4.19 -5.59
N TYR A 203 10.61 3.01 -4.96
CA TYR A 203 9.35 2.26 -4.95
C TYR A 203 8.21 3.04 -4.26
N ASP A 204 8.51 3.65 -3.11
CA ASP A 204 7.54 4.44 -2.35
C ASP A 204 7.17 5.73 -3.09
N ILE A 205 8.14 6.38 -3.72
CA ILE A 205 7.90 7.53 -4.62
C ILE A 205 7.03 7.14 -5.81
N ALA A 206 7.29 5.98 -6.44
CA ALA A 206 6.50 5.45 -7.54
C ALA A 206 5.04 5.18 -7.15
N SER A 207 4.81 4.64 -5.94
CA SER A 207 3.48 4.31 -5.40
C SER A 207 2.54 5.53 -5.28
N PHE A 208 3.08 6.74 -5.18
CA PHE A 208 2.29 7.97 -5.08
C PHE A 208 1.38 8.21 -6.30
N GLY A 209 1.79 7.68 -7.47
CA GLY A 209 1.02 7.73 -8.70
C GLY A 209 1.20 9.06 -9.43
N LYS A 210 0.14 9.88 -9.49
CA LYS A 210 0.18 11.18 -10.15
C LYS A 210 1.04 12.14 -9.33
N TYR A 211 1.97 12.85 -9.98
CA TYR A 211 2.96 13.77 -9.40
C TYR A 211 4.16 13.12 -8.71
N ASN A 212 4.49 11.88 -9.05
CA ASN A 212 5.65 11.16 -8.51
C ASN A 212 6.99 11.85 -8.83
N ILE A 213 7.15 12.47 -10.00
CA ILE A 213 8.39 13.18 -10.37
C ILE A 213 8.52 14.50 -9.60
N GLU A 214 7.43 15.23 -9.45
CA GLU A 214 7.39 16.45 -8.64
C GLU A 214 7.58 16.13 -7.15
N LEU A 215 7.02 15.02 -6.67
CA LEU A 215 7.30 14.51 -5.33
C LEU A 215 8.79 14.15 -5.19
N LEU A 216 9.39 13.51 -6.20
CA LEU A 216 10.81 13.17 -6.20
C LEU A 216 11.67 14.44 -6.11
N GLU A 217 11.35 15.49 -6.87
CA GLU A 217 12.07 16.78 -6.81
C GLU A 217 12.03 17.38 -5.40
N VAL A 218 10.84 17.42 -4.78
CA VAL A 218 10.67 17.92 -3.41
C VAL A 218 11.38 17.02 -2.39
N TYR A 219 11.34 15.71 -2.60
CA TYR A 219 12.04 14.73 -1.77
C TYR A 219 13.56 14.90 -1.89
N LEU A 220 14.12 15.05 -3.08
CA LEU A 220 15.57 15.23 -3.25
C LEU A 220 16.03 16.63 -2.86
N GLN A 221 15.13 17.62 -2.79
CA GLN A 221 15.43 19.04 -2.62
C GLN A 221 16.31 19.60 -3.75
N ARG A 222 16.22 18.98 -4.93
CA ARG A 222 16.86 19.37 -6.18
C ARG A 222 16.09 18.73 -7.33
N LYS A 223 16.32 19.22 -8.55
CA LYS A 223 15.82 18.54 -9.75
C LYS A 223 16.38 17.12 -9.81
N PRO A 224 15.54 16.10 -10.09
CA PRO A 224 16.00 14.73 -10.26
C PRO A 224 16.80 14.60 -11.56
N GLU A 225 17.82 13.75 -11.52
CA GLU A 225 18.58 13.34 -12.71
C GLU A 225 17.73 12.40 -13.57
N LYS A 226 18.12 12.23 -14.85
CA LYS A 226 17.39 11.37 -15.80
C LYS A 226 17.30 9.93 -15.30
N GLU A 227 18.38 9.44 -14.71
CA GLU A 227 18.50 8.12 -14.13
C GLU A 227 17.53 7.93 -12.95
N GLU A 228 17.35 8.94 -12.10
CA GLU A 228 16.43 8.89 -10.96
C GLU A 228 14.96 8.93 -11.40
N ILE A 229 14.66 9.69 -12.47
CA ILE A 229 13.34 9.65 -13.12
C ILE A 229 13.08 8.25 -13.70
N ARG A 230 14.09 7.66 -14.36
CA ARG A 230 14.02 6.30 -14.91
C ARG A 230 13.82 5.25 -13.82
N ASP A 231 14.43 5.41 -12.65
CA ASP A 231 14.22 4.54 -11.50
C ASP A 231 12.74 4.55 -11.04
N VAL A 232 12.11 5.72 -11.01
CA VAL A 232 10.67 5.83 -10.71
C VAL A 232 9.83 5.05 -11.74
N TRP A 233 10.14 5.17 -13.03
CA TRP A 233 9.43 4.42 -14.06
C TRP A 233 9.65 2.91 -13.97
N PHE A 234 10.86 2.49 -13.61
CA PHE A 234 11.19 1.09 -13.38
C PHE A 234 10.34 0.47 -12.26
N TYR A 235 10.17 1.18 -11.14
CA TYR A 235 9.32 0.68 -10.06
C TYR A 235 7.83 0.76 -10.39
N LYS A 236 7.38 1.75 -11.18
CA LYS A 236 6.00 1.76 -11.69
C LYS A 236 5.71 0.60 -12.63
N MET A 237 6.66 0.23 -13.49
CA MET A 237 6.56 -0.96 -14.33
C MET A 237 6.35 -2.21 -13.46
N PHE A 238 7.16 -2.40 -12.41
CA PHE A 238 6.98 -3.51 -11.47
C PHE A 238 5.60 -3.51 -10.80
N GLN A 239 5.18 -2.37 -10.26
CA GLN A 239 3.89 -2.24 -9.58
C GLN A 239 2.74 -2.62 -10.51
N ASN A 240 2.79 -2.22 -11.77
CA ASN A 240 1.79 -2.59 -12.76
C ASN A 240 1.81 -4.10 -13.07
N LEU A 241 2.99 -4.74 -13.20
CA LEU A 241 3.09 -6.20 -13.34
C LEU A 241 2.49 -6.94 -12.14
N GLN A 242 2.75 -6.44 -10.93
CA GLN A 242 2.21 -6.99 -9.70
C GLN A 242 0.68 -6.84 -9.63
N TRP A 243 0.16 -5.64 -9.90
CA TRP A 243 -1.28 -5.37 -9.81
C TRP A 243 -2.08 -6.02 -10.94
N TYR A 244 -1.46 -6.26 -12.09
CA TYR A 244 -2.00 -7.13 -13.13
C TYR A 244 -2.32 -8.53 -12.58
N GLN A 245 -1.35 -9.17 -11.90
CA GLN A 245 -1.56 -10.50 -11.30
C GLN A 245 -2.66 -10.49 -10.23
N VAL A 246 -2.74 -9.44 -9.41
CA VAL A 246 -3.83 -9.32 -8.42
C VAL A 246 -5.19 -9.15 -9.10
N ALA A 247 -5.27 -8.33 -10.15
CA ALA A 247 -6.50 -8.12 -10.89
C ALA A 247 -6.99 -9.42 -11.55
N LEU A 248 -6.10 -10.17 -12.22
CA LEU A 248 -6.42 -11.48 -12.78
C LEU A 248 -6.95 -12.45 -11.72
N TYR A 249 -6.29 -12.52 -10.56
CA TYR A 249 -6.73 -13.40 -9.49
C TYR A 249 -8.15 -13.03 -9.03
N LYS A 250 -8.40 -11.73 -8.76
CA LYS A 250 -9.71 -11.24 -8.33
C LYS A 250 -10.81 -11.49 -9.36
N ASP A 251 -10.49 -11.36 -10.65
CA ASP A 251 -11.41 -11.71 -11.73
C ASP A 251 -11.72 -13.21 -11.73
N SER A 252 -10.69 -14.06 -11.63
CA SER A 252 -10.82 -15.53 -11.66
C SER A 252 -11.72 -16.10 -10.57
N ILE A 253 -11.76 -15.45 -9.40
CA ILE A 253 -12.61 -15.87 -8.27
C ILE A 253 -13.98 -15.17 -8.25
N GLY A 254 -14.33 -14.44 -9.31
CA GLY A 254 -15.65 -13.83 -9.49
C GLY A 254 -15.89 -12.58 -8.65
N LEU A 255 -14.85 -11.91 -8.14
CA LEU A 255 -15.03 -10.69 -7.33
C LEU A 255 -15.54 -9.51 -8.13
N SER A 256 -15.44 -9.54 -9.46
CA SER A 256 -15.88 -8.45 -10.34
C SER A 256 -17.37 -8.10 -10.10
N ILE A 257 -18.22 -9.13 -10.00
CA ILE A 257 -19.66 -8.97 -9.74
C ILE A 257 -19.90 -8.45 -8.31
N LYS A 258 -19.22 -9.02 -7.32
CA LYS A 258 -19.41 -8.71 -5.90
C LYS A 258 -19.01 -7.28 -5.56
N LEU A 259 -17.90 -6.82 -6.13
CA LEU A 259 -17.33 -5.51 -5.86
C LEU A 259 -17.76 -4.44 -6.87
N LYS A 260 -18.46 -4.83 -7.95
CA LYS A 260 -18.85 -3.95 -9.06
C LYS A 260 -17.63 -3.24 -9.65
N VAL A 261 -16.54 -3.98 -9.83
CA VAL A 261 -15.29 -3.53 -10.44
C VAL A 261 -14.96 -4.51 -11.54
N ASP A 262 -14.73 -4.05 -12.76
CA ASP A 262 -14.25 -4.91 -13.83
C ASP A 262 -12.76 -5.18 -13.64
N PHE A 263 -12.44 -6.33 -13.01
CA PHE A 263 -11.04 -6.70 -12.77
C PHE A 263 -10.32 -7.16 -14.04
N HIS A 264 -11.05 -7.63 -15.06
CA HIS A 264 -10.47 -7.96 -16.36
C HIS A 264 -10.00 -6.68 -17.09
N GLU A 265 -10.85 -5.66 -17.16
CA GLU A 265 -10.49 -4.34 -17.70
C GLU A 265 -9.33 -3.72 -16.89
N LEU A 266 -9.37 -3.85 -15.56
CA LEU A 266 -8.31 -3.34 -14.70
C LEU A 266 -6.97 -4.06 -14.94
N ALA A 267 -6.97 -5.37 -15.21
CA ALA A 267 -5.78 -6.09 -15.61
C ALA A 267 -5.24 -5.55 -16.95
N ASN A 268 -6.10 -5.37 -17.96
CA ASN A 268 -5.72 -4.79 -19.25
C ASN A 268 -5.13 -3.37 -19.12
N TYR A 269 -5.67 -2.57 -18.21
CA TYR A 269 -5.11 -1.27 -17.87
C TYR A 269 -3.68 -1.39 -17.31
N PHE A 270 -3.46 -2.27 -16.33
CA PHE A 270 -2.13 -2.43 -15.73
C PHE A 270 -1.09 -2.91 -16.72
N ILE A 271 -1.42 -3.88 -17.59
CA ILE A 271 -0.43 -4.37 -18.56
C ILE A 271 -0.08 -3.31 -19.61
N SER A 272 -1.06 -2.50 -20.02
CA SER A 272 -0.85 -1.36 -20.92
C SER A 272 0.06 -0.29 -20.28
N GLU A 273 -0.19 0.05 -19.01
CA GLU A 273 0.67 0.96 -18.27
C GLU A 273 2.07 0.39 -18.05
N ALA A 274 2.23 -0.91 -17.76
CA ALA A 274 3.54 -1.54 -17.67
C ALA A 274 4.34 -1.39 -18.97
N ASN A 275 3.70 -1.61 -20.13
CA ASN A 275 4.31 -1.41 -21.44
C ASN A 275 4.74 0.04 -21.67
N LYS A 276 3.88 1.01 -21.33
CA LYS A 276 4.21 2.43 -21.42
C LYS A 276 5.45 2.78 -20.59
N HIS A 277 5.52 2.34 -19.34
CA HIS A 277 6.68 2.59 -18.49
C HIS A 277 7.95 1.92 -19.03
N TYR A 278 7.83 0.71 -19.59
CA TYR A 278 8.94 0.04 -20.27
C TYR A 278 9.50 0.86 -21.44
N LEU A 279 8.64 1.44 -22.28
CA LEU A 279 9.06 2.33 -23.36
C LEU A 279 9.76 3.59 -22.80
N LEU A 280 9.23 4.21 -21.74
CA LEU A 280 9.92 5.35 -21.08
C LEU A 280 11.32 4.99 -20.59
N ILE A 281 11.52 3.75 -20.11
CA ILE A 281 12.82 3.26 -19.64
C ILE A 281 13.80 3.01 -20.80
N LYS A 282 13.30 2.56 -21.97
CA LYS A 282 14.10 2.25 -23.17
C LYS A 282 14.44 3.48 -24.00
N ASP A 283 13.48 4.38 -24.18
CA ASP A 283 13.62 5.54 -25.07
C ASP A 283 14.50 6.65 -24.46
N GLY A 284 15.05 6.43 -23.26
CA GLY A 284 16.12 7.26 -22.69
C GLY A 284 15.72 8.72 -22.49
N TYR A 285 14.56 8.94 -21.84
CA TYR A 285 14.18 10.27 -21.33
C TYR A 285 15.35 10.95 -20.62
#